data_AF-A0A3B9DMY2-F1
#
_entry.id   AF-A0A3B9DMY2-F1
#
_cell.length_a   1.000
_cell.length_b   1.000
_cell.length_c   1.000
_cell.angle_alpha   90.00
_cell.angle_beta   90.00
_cell.angle_gamma   90.00
#
_symmetry.space_group_name_H-M   'P 1'
#
loop_
_entity.id
_entity.type
_entity.pdbx_description
1 polymer ?
#
loop_
_entity_poly.entity_id
_entity_poly.type
_entity_poly.pdbx_seq_one_letter_code
_entity_poly.pdbx_strand_id
1 'polypeptide(L)' 'MSEQQDTARFFEEGDADPSLLKDRRVAIVGFGSQGHAHALNLRDSGVSVVVGLYEGSPSAETAREQG' A
#
# COMPACT_ATOMS: atom_id res chain seq x y z
N MET A 1 -37.87 18.07 14.99
CA MET A 1 -36.81 17.86 13.98
C MET A 1 -35.69 17.13 14.71
N SER A 2 -35.50 15.83 14.44
CA SER A 2 -34.43 15.06 15.06
C SER A 2 -33.15 15.35 14.28
N GLU A 3 -32.18 16.03 14.90
CA GLU A 3 -30.83 16.12 14.35
C GLU A 3 -30.18 14.74 14.50
N GLN A 4 -30.06 14.02 13.38
CA GLN A 4 -29.16 12.87 13.32
C GLN A 4 -27.73 13.42 13.33
N GLN A 5 -27.03 13.25 14.45
CA GLN A 5 -25.59 13.47 14.51
C GLN A 5 -24.90 12.40 13.68
N ASP A 6 -24.41 12.79 12.52
CA ASP A 6 -23.53 11.96 11.69
C ASP A 6 -22.18 11.87 12.42
N THR A 7 -21.95 10.75 13.12
CA THR A 7 -20.73 10.55 13.91
C THR A 7 -19.65 9.94 13.01
N ALA A 8 -18.53 10.65 12.86
CA ALA A 8 -17.40 10.17 12.08
C ALA A 8 -16.88 8.84 12.66
N ARG A 9 -16.71 7.85 11.79
CA ARG A 9 -16.14 6.55 12.16
C ARG A 9 -14.62 6.58 12.02
N PHE A 10 -13.92 6.27 13.11
CA PHE A 10 -12.48 6.06 13.13
C PHE A 10 -12.19 4.56 13.05
N PHE A 11 -11.10 4.20 12.36
CA PHE A 11 -10.66 2.82 12.20
C PHE A 11 -9.28 2.68 12.80
N GLU A 12 -9.08 1.60 13.55
CA GLU A 12 -7.80 1.24 14.14
C GLU A 12 -7.32 -0.10 13.56
N GLU A 13 -6.17 -0.58 14.01
CA GLU A 13 -5.57 -1.83 13.53
C GLU A 13 -6.53 -3.03 13.66
N GLY A 14 -7.31 -3.09 14.74
CA GLY A 14 -8.27 -4.17 15.00
C GLY A 14 -9.48 -4.21 14.06
N ASP A 15 -9.75 -3.13 13.33
CA ASP A 15 -10.81 -3.09 12.32
C ASP A 15 -10.37 -3.64 10.95
N ALA A 16 -9.07 -3.86 10.76
CA ALA A 16 -8.50 -4.36 9.52
C ALA A 16 -8.29 -5.88 9.58
N ASP A 17 -8.51 -6.55 8.44
CA ASP A 17 -8.17 -7.97 8.26
C ASP A 17 -7.04 -8.12 7.23
N PRO A 18 -5.78 -8.25 7.67
CA PRO A 18 -4.63 -8.43 6.78
C PRO A 18 -4.68 -9.74 5.98
N SER A 19 -5.47 -10.73 6.41
CA SER A 19 -5.56 -12.03 5.73
C SER A 19 -6.13 -11.91 4.31
N LEU A 20 -6.90 -10.85 4.04
CA LEU A 20 -7.44 -10.54 2.72
C LEU A 20 -6.36 -10.32 1.65
N LEU A 21 -5.13 -10.01 2.07
CA LEU A 21 -4.00 -9.74 1.18
C LEU A 21 -3.00 -10.92 1.10
N LYS A 22 -3.08 -11.94 1.96
CA LYS A 22 -2.07 -13.01 2.07
C LYS A 22 -1.83 -13.78 0.77
N ASP A 23 -2.89 -14.15 0.06
CA ASP A 23 -2.81 -14.89 -1.21
C ASP A 23 -2.98 -14.00 -2.44
N ARG A 24 -2.75 -12.68 -2.27
CA ARG A 24 -2.85 -11.69 -3.33
C ARG A 24 -1.48 -11.14 -3.68
N ARG A 25 -1.30 -10.86 -4.97
CA ARG A 25 -0.16 -10.09 -5.46
C ARG A 25 -0.60 -8.65 -5.69
N VAL A 26 0.03 -7.71 -5.01
CA VAL A 26 -0.27 -6.28 -5.09
C VAL A 26 0.71 -5.61 -6.05
N ALA A 27 0.18 -4.90 -7.04
CA ALA A 27 0.97 -4.08 -7.95
C ALA A 27 0.95 -2.63 -7.49
N ILE A 28 2.13 -2.07 -7.19
CA ILE A 28 2.34 -0.66 -6.93
C ILE A 28 2.83 -0.01 -8.22
N VAL A 29 2.06 0.93 -8.77
CA VAL A 29 2.42 1.64 -10.00
C VAL A 29 3.11 2.96 -9.63
N GLY A 30 4.41 3.04 -9.94
CA GLY A 30 5.24 4.18 -9.54
C GLY A 30 6.01 3.95 -8.23
N PHE A 31 7.22 4.51 -8.15
CA PHE A 31 8.12 4.40 -7.00
C PHE A 31 8.65 5.77 -6.56
N GLY A 32 7.73 6.73 -6.40
CA GLY A 32 7.98 8.01 -5.73
C GLY A 32 7.83 7.88 -4.21
N SER A 33 7.60 8.97 -3.48
CA SER A 33 7.51 8.95 -2.01
C SER A 33 6.46 7.95 -1.48
N GLN A 34 5.23 8.00 -1.99
CA GLN A 34 4.16 7.11 -1.55
C GLN A 34 4.30 5.69 -2.12
N GLY A 35 4.74 5.55 -3.37
CA GLY A 35 4.95 4.23 -3.98
C GLY A 35 6.02 3.44 -3.24
N HIS A 36 7.13 4.10 -2.92
CA HIS A 36 8.20 3.55 -2.10
C HIS A 36 7.70 3.14 -0.71
N ALA A 37 7.07 4.06 0.04
CA ALA A 37 6.58 3.76 1.39
C ALA A 37 5.57 2.61 1.41
N HIS A 38 4.60 2.59 0.49
CA HIS A 38 3.61 1.51 0.43
C HIS A 38 4.25 0.17 0.02
N ALA A 39 5.16 0.17 -0.95
CA ALA A 39 5.80 -1.07 -1.40
C ALA A 39 6.59 -1.75 -0.28
N LEU A 40 7.41 -0.99 0.47
CA LEU A 40 8.17 -1.55 1.57
C LEU A 40 7.28 -1.96 2.74
N ASN A 41 6.36 -1.10 3.17
CA ASN A 41 5.49 -1.41 4.31
C ASN A 41 4.63 -2.66 4.06
N LEU A 42 4.09 -2.81 2.84
CA LEU A 42 3.32 -4.00 2.48
C LEU A 42 4.21 -5.25 2.41
N ARG A 43 5.41 -5.14 1.82
CA ARG A 43 6.36 -6.26 1.75
C ARG A 43 6.77 -6.72 3.14
N ASP A 44 7.13 -5.78 4.03
CA ASP A 44 7.53 -6.05 5.40
C ASP A 44 6.34 -6.60 6.23
N SER A 45 5.10 -6.28 5.84
CA SER A 45 3.88 -6.90 6.37
C SER A 45 3.57 -8.30 5.80
N GLY A 46 4.46 -8.85 4.96
CA GLY A 46 4.33 -10.18 4.38
C GLY A 46 3.46 -10.28 3.12
N VAL A 47 3.12 -9.16 2.48
CA VAL A 47 2.32 -9.13 1.25
C VAL A 47 3.24 -9.31 0.03
N SER A 48 2.79 -10.10 -0.96
CA SER A 48 3.50 -10.23 -2.23
C SER A 48 3.33 -8.96 -3.06
N VAL A 49 4.40 -8.18 -3.22
CA VAL A 49 4.38 -6.89 -3.93
C VAL A 49 5.18 -6.97 -5.24
N VAL A 50 4.71 -6.26 -6.27
CA VAL A 50 5.48 -5.91 -7.46
C VAL A 50 5.38 -4.42 -7.74
N VAL A 51 6.47 -3.82 -8.22
CA VAL A 51 6.50 -2.42 -8.62
C VAL A 51 6.48 -2.34 -10.15
N GLY A 52 5.47 -1.64 -10.68
CA GLY A 52 5.34 -1.35 -12.11
C GLY A 52 5.88 0.04 -12.42
N LEU A 53 6.89 0.11 -13.31
CA LEU A 53 7.48 1.36 -13.80
C LEU A 53 7.55 1.32 -15.32
N TYR A 54 7.51 2.49 -15.96
CA TYR A 54 7.73 2.62 -17.40
C TYR A 54 9.23 2.44 -17.73
N GLU A 55 9.52 2.07 -18.98
CA GLU A 55 10.89 1.88 -19.45
C GLU A 55 11.70 3.18 -19.36
N GLY A 56 12.90 3.10 -18.79
CA GLY A 56 13.75 4.29 -18.54
C GLY A 56 13.32 5.13 -17.34
N SER A 57 12.44 4.62 -16.47
CA SER A 57 12.06 5.33 -15.24
C SER A 57 13.28 5.58 -14.35
N PRO A 58 13.47 6.82 -13.84
CA PRO A 58 14.63 7.17 -13.01
C PRO A 58 14.62 6.47 -11.65
N SER A 59 13.47 6.01 -11.17
CA SER A 59 13.35 5.28 -9.90
C SER A 59 13.53 3.76 -10.05
N ALA A 60 13.81 3.27 -11.26
CA ALA A 60 13.93 1.83 -11.50
C ALA A 60 15.14 1.19 -10.80
N GLU A 61 16.27 1.90 -10.69
CA GLU A 61 17.43 1.42 -9.94
C GLU A 61 17.13 1.36 -8.45
N THR A 62 16.64 2.47 -7.88
CA THR A 62 16.22 2.54 -6.47
C THR A 62 15.19 1.48 -6.09
N ALA A 63 14.20 1.24 -6.96
CA ALA A 63 13.18 0.21 -6.74
C ALA A 63 13.76 -1.22 -6.74
N ARG A 64 14.85 -1.47 -7.48
CA ARG A 64 15.55 -2.78 -7.47
C ARG A 64 16.49 -2.93 -6.27
N GLU A 65 17.08 -1.84 -5.79
CA GLU A 65 18.00 -1.87 -4.66
C GLU A 65 17.26 -2.01 -3.32
N GLN A 66 16.10 -1.36 -3.20
CA GLN A 66 15.32 -1.31 -1.96
C GLN A 66 14.22 -2.36 -1.89
N GLY A 67 13.72 -2.81 -3.06
CA GLY A 67 12.66 -3.81 -3.24
C GLY A 67 13.15 -5.24 -3.12
#